data_AF-A0A3D0DFB2-F1
#
_entry.id   AF-A0A3D0DFB2-F1
#
_cell.length_a   1.000
_cell.length_b   1.000
_cell.length_c   1.000
_cell.angle_alpha   90.00
_cell.angle_beta   90.00
_cell.angle_gamma   90.00
#
_symmetry.space_group_name_H-M   'P 1'
#
loop_
_entity.id
_entity.type
_entity.pdbx_description
1 polymer ?
#
loop_
_entity_poly.entity_id
_entity_poly.type
_entity_poly.pdbx_seq_one_letter_code
_entity_poly.pdbx_strand_id
1 'polypeptide(L)'
;AGIPVTIHVAIGTDTICQHPGYDGAIFGKLSHDDFLILCESVKRLSGGVVLNIGSAVILPEVFLKALTVARNITGDVNDFTAVNFDMIQHYRPNVNVTGRPVAQSGKGFNFTGHHEIMVPLLAVAIKDNLLEGNGK
;
A
#
# COMPACT_ATOMS: atom_id res chain seq x y z
N ALA A 1 -6.10 16.80 -8.44
CA ALA A 1 -5.44 16.19 -9.61
C ALA A 1 -3.93 16.15 -9.36
N GLY A 2 -3.20 15.16 -9.90
CA GLY A 2 -1.73 15.04 -9.71
C GLY A 2 -1.26 14.02 -8.66
N ILE A 3 -2.11 13.10 -8.22
CA ILE A 3 -1.72 12.00 -7.33
C ILE A 3 -1.19 10.84 -8.20
N PRO A 4 0.03 10.33 -7.96
CA PRO A 4 0.57 9.23 -8.75
C PRO A 4 -0.25 7.94 -8.54
N VAL A 5 -0.40 7.18 -9.61
CA VAL A 5 -1.02 5.85 -9.61
C VAL A 5 -0.02 4.89 -10.22
N THR A 6 0.21 3.76 -9.56
CA THR A 6 1.16 2.73 -9.98
C THR A 6 0.45 1.39 -10.11
N ILE A 7 0.85 0.59 -11.09
CA ILE A 7 0.32 -0.74 -11.36
C ILE A 7 1.49 -1.74 -11.29
N HIS A 8 1.36 -2.74 -10.43
CA HIS A 8 2.41 -3.74 -10.21
C HIS A 8 1.95 -5.10 -10.73
N VAL A 9 2.44 -5.46 -11.93
CA VAL A 9 2.04 -6.68 -12.62
C VAL A 9 2.71 -7.88 -11.98
N ALA A 10 1.89 -8.89 -11.68
CA ALA A 10 2.36 -10.17 -11.18
C ALA A 10 2.46 -11.16 -12.35
N ILE A 11 3.66 -11.24 -12.94
CA ILE A 11 3.92 -12.09 -14.12
C ILE A 11 3.54 -13.55 -13.81
N GLY A 12 2.68 -14.13 -14.65
CA GLY A 12 2.14 -15.49 -14.48
C GLY A 12 0.95 -15.60 -13.51
N THR A 13 0.65 -14.55 -12.73
CA THR A 13 -0.55 -14.47 -11.88
C THR A 13 -1.66 -13.71 -12.60
N ASP A 14 -1.33 -12.57 -13.20
CA ASP A 14 -2.31 -11.72 -13.87
C ASP A 14 -2.77 -12.36 -15.19
N THR A 15 -4.08 -12.40 -15.43
CA THR A 15 -4.66 -13.04 -16.62
C THR A 15 -4.13 -12.48 -17.93
N ILE A 16 -3.72 -11.20 -17.95
CA ILE A 16 -3.15 -10.57 -19.13
C ILE A 16 -1.88 -11.27 -19.63
N CYS A 17 -1.14 -11.96 -18.76
CA CYS A 17 0.07 -12.70 -19.13
C CYS A 17 -0.19 -13.85 -20.11
N GLN A 18 -1.46 -14.29 -20.24
CA GLN A 18 -1.87 -15.37 -21.14
C GLN A 18 -2.32 -14.84 -22.52
N HIS A 19 -2.47 -13.53 -22.67
CA HIS A 19 -2.94 -12.93 -23.92
C HIS A 19 -1.85 -13.02 -25.01
N PRO A 20 -2.17 -13.33 -26.28
CA PRO A 20 -1.17 -13.43 -27.36
C PRO A 20 -0.36 -12.15 -27.60
N GLY A 21 -0.93 -10.99 -27.25
CA GLY A 21 -0.27 -9.69 -27.34
C GLY A 21 0.53 -9.29 -26.09
N TYR A 22 0.70 -10.18 -25.11
CA TYR A 22 1.53 -9.91 -23.94
C TYR A 22 3.00 -9.83 -24.32
N ASP A 23 3.63 -8.70 -24.01
CA ASP A 23 5.08 -8.51 -24.14
C ASP A 23 5.70 -8.36 -22.74
N GLY A 24 6.40 -9.40 -22.30
CA GLY A 24 7.02 -9.42 -20.98
C GLY A 24 8.09 -8.34 -20.78
N ALA A 25 8.76 -7.86 -21.85
CA ALA A 25 9.74 -6.79 -21.74
C ALA A 25 9.05 -5.45 -21.44
N ILE A 26 7.92 -5.18 -22.12
CA ILE A 26 7.13 -3.96 -21.90
C ILE A 26 6.52 -3.96 -20.50
N PHE A 27 5.80 -5.03 -20.14
CA PHE A 27 5.12 -5.11 -18.83
C PHE A 27 6.12 -5.12 -17.67
N GLY A 28 7.24 -5.83 -17.80
CA GLY A 28 8.31 -5.83 -16.82
C GLY A 28 8.93 -4.44 -16.63
N LYS A 29 9.20 -3.73 -17.72
CA LYS A 29 9.71 -2.36 -17.67
C LYS A 29 8.71 -1.41 -17.00
N LEU A 30 7.46 -1.39 -17.45
CA LEU A 30 6.46 -0.47 -16.92
C LEU A 30 6.14 -0.73 -15.45
N SER A 31 6.01 -1.99 -15.05
CA SER A 31 5.82 -2.36 -13.65
C SER A 31 7.01 -1.99 -12.77
N HIS A 32 8.23 -1.98 -13.31
CA HIS A 32 9.42 -1.53 -12.61
C HIS A 32 9.49 0.00 -12.50
N ASP A 33 9.18 0.72 -13.57
CA ASP A 33 9.09 2.19 -13.56
C ASP A 33 8.06 2.65 -12.50
N ASP A 34 6.90 1.97 -12.44
CA ASP A 34 5.89 2.18 -11.41
C ASP A 34 6.37 1.84 -9.99
N PHE A 35 7.20 0.80 -9.84
CA PHE A 35 7.84 0.50 -8.55
C PHE A 35 8.75 1.65 -8.09
N LEU A 36 9.49 2.29 -8.99
CA LEU A 36 10.33 3.44 -8.66
C LEU A 36 9.51 4.66 -8.24
N ILE A 37 8.36 4.90 -8.91
CA ILE A 37 7.41 5.95 -8.52
C ILE A 37 6.87 5.71 -7.10
N LEU A 38 6.55 4.46 -6.77
CA LEU A 38 6.12 4.09 -5.42
C LEU A 38 7.24 4.31 -4.41
N CYS A 39 8.48 3.91 -4.71
CA CYS A 39 9.65 4.16 -3.84
C CYS A 39 9.79 5.65 -3.51
N GLU A 40 9.66 6.53 -4.52
CA GLU A 40 9.72 7.98 -4.31
C GLU A 40 8.58 8.50 -3.44
N SER A 41 7.38 7.91 -3.55
CA SER A 41 6.25 8.25 -2.71
C SER A 41 6.45 7.82 -1.26
N VAL A 42 7.00 6.62 -1.05
CA VAL A 42 7.25 6.05 0.29
C VAL A 42 8.33 6.81 1.06
N LYS A 43 9.27 7.50 0.39
CA LYS A 43 10.24 8.40 1.06
C LYS A 43 9.58 9.48 1.92
N ARG A 44 8.33 9.86 1.61
CA ARG A 44 7.56 10.89 2.34
C ARG A 44 6.55 10.29 3.31
N LEU A 45 6.64 8.98 3.62
CA LEU A 45 5.65 8.28 4.43
C LEU A 45 5.76 8.59 5.93
N SER A 46 6.88 9.13 6.42
CA SER A 46 7.04 9.46 7.84
C SER A 46 5.94 10.38 8.37
N GLY A 47 5.35 10.04 9.51
CA GLY A 47 4.17 10.73 10.06
C GLY A 47 2.86 10.46 9.29
N GLY A 48 2.92 9.69 8.21
CA GLY A 48 1.81 9.43 7.29
C GLY A 48 1.07 8.12 7.57
N VAL A 49 0.29 7.70 6.56
CA VAL A 49 -0.53 6.49 6.62
C VAL A 49 -0.34 5.67 5.35
N VAL A 50 -0.19 4.35 5.51
CA VAL A 50 -0.28 3.36 4.42
C VAL A 50 -1.48 2.46 4.65
N LEU A 51 -2.28 2.27 3.59
CA LEU A 51 -3.46 1.40 3.60
C LEU A 51 -3.24 0.24 2.62
N ASN A 52 -3.23 -0.99 3.13
CA ASN A 52 -3.38 -2.20 2.32
C ASN A 52 -4.86 -2.59 2.31
N ILE A 53 -5.49 -2.60 1.13
CA ILE A 53 -6.92 -2.90 0.99
C ILE A 53 -7.06 -4.11 0.05
N GLY A 54 -7.44 -5.26 0.62
CA GLY A 54 -7.82 -6.46 -0.14
C GLY A 54 -6.67 -7.19 -0.85
N SER A 55 -5.41 -6.84 -0.59
CA SER A 55 -4.26 -7.54 -1.18
C SER A 55 -3.57 -8.43 -0.16
N ALA A 56 -3.65 -9.74 -0.38
CA ALA A 56 -2.96 -10.74 0.45
C ALA A 56 -1.49 -10.94 0.06
N VAL A 57 -1.07 -10.54 -1.15
CA VAL A 57 0.26 -10.86 -1.69
C VAL A 57 0.95 -9.67 -2.34
N ILE A 58 0.40 -9.12 -3.43
CA ILE A 58 1.13 -8.19 -4.29
C ILE A 58 1.50 -6.90 -3.55
N LEU A 59 0.54 -6.21 -2.93
CA LEU A 59 0.82 -4.96 -2.23
C LEU A 59 1.70 -5.18 -0.98
N PRO A 60 1.46 -6.18 -0.10
CA PRO A 60 2.37 -6.45 1.01
C PRO A 60 3.82 -6.65 0.60
N GLU A 61 4.06 -7.37 -0.51
CA GLU A 61 5.42 -7.60 -0.99
C GLU A 61 6.00 -6.34 -1.62
N VAL A 62 5.30 -5.70 -2.54
CA VAL A 62 5.76 -4.48 -3.23
C VAL A 62 6.04 -3.35 -2.24
N PHE A 63 5.13 -3.11 -1.29
CA PHE A 63 5.30 -2.08 -0.25
C PHE A 63 6.53 -2.33 0.60
N LEU A 64 6.74 -3.57 1.07
CA LEU A 64 7.90 -3.90 1.91
C LEU A 64 9.22 -3.62 1.17
N LYS A 65 9.28 -3.88 -0.14
CA LYS A 65 10.47 -3.59 -0.96
C LYS A 65 10.63 -2.09 -1.19
N ALA A 66 9.56 -1.39 -1.50
CA ALA A 66 9.59 0.06 -1.66
C ALA A 66 10.04 0.78 -0.38
N LEU A 67 9.55 0.34 0.78
CA LEU A 67 9.97 0.86 2.08
C LEU A 67 11.45 0.56 2.36
N THR A 68 11.92 -0.63 2.01
CA THR A 68 13.35 -0.99 2.16
C THR A 68 14.23 -0.09 1.30
N VAL A 69 13.85 0.13 0.03
CA VAL A 69 14.56 1.06 -0.86
C VAL A 69 14.54 2.48 -0.31
N ALA A 70 13.38 2.98 0.13
CA ALA A 70 13.25 4.32 0.68
C ALA A 70 14.14 4.53 1.91
N ARG A 71 14.11 3.60 2.88
CA ARG A 71 14.96 3.65 4.09
C ARG A 71 16.45 3.60 3.76
N ASN A 72 16.85 2.79 2.77
CA ASN A 72 18.24 2.72 2.35
C ASN A 72 18.74 4.03 1.72
N ILE A 73 17.86 4.82 1.11
CA ILE A 73 18.20 6.10 0.46
C ILE A 73 18.13 7.27 1.45
N THR A 74 17.06 7.36 2.25
CA THR A 74 16.78 8.53 3.10
C THR A 74 17.19 8.37 4.56
N GLY A 75 17.56 7.17 4.99
CA GLY A 75 17.98 6.87 6.36
C GLY A 75 16.81 6.70 7.35
N ASP A 76 15.72 7.45 7.19
CA ASP A 76 14.58 7.39 8.12
C ASP A 76 13.23 7.50 7.38
N VAL A 77 12.51 6.38 7.33
CA VAL A 77 11.07 6.31 7.03
C VAL A 77 10.42 5.56 8.18
N ASN A 78 10.04 6.30 9.21
CA ASN A 78 9.56 5.82 10.50
C ASN A 78 8.30 6.59 10.95
N ASP A 79 7.74 6.21 12.11
CA ASP A 79 6.58 6.84 12.74
C ASP A 79 5.37 7.05 11.82
N PHE A 80 4.96 5.99 11.12
CA PHE A 80 3.77 6.01 10.28
C PHE A 80 2.74 4.99 10.75
N THR A 81 1.49 5.20 10.34
CA THR A 81 0.40 4.25 10.60
C THR A 81 0.25 3.30 9.43
N ALA A 82 0.36 2.00 9.69
CA ALA A 82 0.14 0.94 8.71
C ALA A 82 -1.18 0.25 8.99
N VAL A 83 -2.05 0.18 7.99
CA VAL A 83 -3.39 -0.39 8.13
C VAL A 83 -3.62 -1.47 7.08
N ASN A 84 -4.21 -2.57 7.49
CA ASN A 84 -4.65 -3.64 6.61
C ASN A 84 -6.17 -3.82 6.73
N PHE A 85 -6.87 -3.75 5.60
CA PHE A 85 -8.29 -4.04 5.45
C PHE A 85 -8.47 -5.29 4.60
N ASP A 86 -9.02 -6.35 5.19
CA ASP A 86 -9.29 -7.60 4.48
C ASP A 86 -10.57 -8.25 5.01
N MET A 87 -11.21 -9.10 4.20
CA MET A 87 -12.30 -9.95 4.67
C MET A 87 -11.75 -11.12 5.51
N ILE A 88 -10.53 -11.57 5.20
CA ILE A 88 -9.85 -12.67 5.87
C ILE A 88 -8.44 -12.24 6.27
N GLN A 89 -8.05 -12.51 7.51
CA GLN A 89 -6.72 -12.18 7.98
C GLN A 89 -5.68 -13.14 7.41
N HIS A 90 -4.69 -12.58 6.72
CA HIS A 90 -3.58 -13.32 6.11
C HIS A 90 -2.27 -13.01 6.83
N TYR A 91 -1.40 -14.01 6.98
CA TYR A 91 -0.12 -13.83 7.68
C TYR A 91 0.74 -12.74 7.04
N ARG A 92 0.71 -12.62 5.70
CA ARG A 92 1.62 -11.76 4.96
C ARG A 92 1.30 -10.28 5.12
N PRO A 93 0.05 -9.79 4.97
CA PRO A 93 -0.30 -8.43 5.40
C PRO A 93 0.03 -8.16 6.88
N ASN A 94 -0.27 -9.10 7.77
CA ASN A 94 -0.04 -8.92 9.20
C ASN A 94 1.45 -8.69 9.52
N VAL A 95 2.33 -9.41 8.83
CA VAL A 95 3.78 -9.32 9.03
C VAL A 95 4.43 -8.22 8.20
N ASN A 96 4.09 -8.12 6.91
CA ASN A 96 4.78 -7.27 5.93
C ASN A 96 4.16 -5.89 5.75
N VAL A 97 2.99 -5.62 6.33
CA VAL A 97 2.36 -4.28 6.35
C VAL A 97 2.28 -3.77 7.78
N THR A 98 1.56 -4.47 8.65
CA THR A 98 1.23 -3.95 10.00
C THR A 98 2.24 -4.32 11.09
N GLY A 99 3.14 -5.26 10.81
CA GLY A 99 4.10 -5.78 11.79
C GLY A 99 5.48 -5.16 11.60
N ARG A 100 6.32 -5.81 10.78
CA ARG A 100 7.74 -5.43 10.55
C ARG A 100 7.93 -3.96 10.14
N PRO A 101 7.10 -3.37 9.26
CA PRO A 101 7.31 -1.99 8.82
C PRO A 101 7.27 -0.96 9.95
N VAL A 102 6.46 -1.19 10.98
CA VAL A 102 6.22 -0.25 12.09
C VAL A 102 6.76 -0.78 13.43
N ALA A 103 7.51 -1.89 13.42
CA ALA A 103 7.96 -2.57 14.63
C ALA A 103 8.87 -1.72 15.53
N GLN A 104 9.68 -0.84 14.94
CA GLN A 104 10.55 0.08 15.69
C GLN A 104 9.85 1.39 16.05
N SER A 105 8.95 1.86 15.18
CA SER A 105 8.30 3.16 15.29
C SER A 105 7.08 3.20 14.36
N GLY A 106 5.94 3.67 14.87
CA GLY A 106 4.65 3.68 14.19
C GLY A 106 3.61 2.76 14.82
N LYS A 107 2.48 2.57 14.12
CA LYS A 107 1.36 1.74 14.61
C LYS A 107 0.78 0.88 13.50
N GLY A 108 0.47 -0.37 13.82
CA GLY A 108 -0.17 -1.34 12.92
C GLY A 108 -1.62 -1.61 13.32
N PHE A 109 -2.54 -1.57 12.36
CA PHE A 109 -3.97 -1.88 12.58
C PHE A 109 -4.48 -2.90 11.55
N ASN A 110 -5.23 -3.89 12.02
CA ASN A 110 -5.90 -4.88 11.18
C ASN A 110 -7.41 -4.74 11.34
N PHE A 111 -8.11 -4.52 10.24
CA PHE A 111 -9.56 -4.46 10.16
C PHE A 111 -10.07 -5.63 9.34
N THR A 112 -10.95 -6.43 9.94
CA THR A 112 -11.57 -7.58 9.28
C THR A 112 -13.03 -7.28 8.96
N GLY A 113 -13.40 -7.32 7.68
CA GLY A 113 -14.78 -7.10 7.25
C GLY A 113 -14.90 -6.91 5.74
N HIS A 114 -16.15 -6.90 5.26
CA HIS A 114 -16.46 -6.67 3.84
C HIS A 114 -16.03 -5.27 3.40
N HIS A 115 -15.24 -5.16 2.33
CA HIS A 115 -14.72 -3.89 1.82
C HIS A 115 -15.83 -2.93 1.40
N GLU A 116 -16.94 -3.46 0.92
CA GLU A 116 -18.15 -2.73 0.54
C GLU A 116 -18.78 -1.97 1.73
N ILE A 117 -18.48 -2.39 2.95
CA ILE A 117 -18.90 -1.71 4.19
C ILE A 117 -17.74 -0.88 4.74
N MET A 118 -16.55 -1.47 4.84
CA MET A 118 -15.40 -0.86 5.52
C MET A 118 -14.86 0.37 4.80
N VAL A 119 -14.79 0.36 3.46
CA VAL A 119 -14.24 1.49 2.69
C VAL A 119 -15.18 2.70 2.74
N PRO A 120 -16.52 2.57 2.52
CA PRO A 120 -17.43 3.69 2.70
C PRO A 120 -17.45 4.23 4.13
N LEU A 121 -17.43 3.36 5.15
CA LEU A 121 -17.39 3.80 6.55
C LEU A 121 -16.12 4.60 6.87
N LEU A 122 -14.95 4.14 6.38
CA LEU A 122 -13.70 4.88 6.53
C LEU A 122 -13.79 6.26 5.87
N ALA A 123 -14.33 6.32 4.64
CA ALA A 123 -14.49 7.58 3.92
C ALA A 123 -15.40 8.56 4.65
N VAL A 124 -16.53 8.09 5.19
CA VAL A 124 -17.47 8.91 5.97
C VAL A 124 -16.82 9.36 7.28
N ALA A 125 -16.18 8.47 8.02
CA ALA A 125 -15.52 8.81 9.29
C ALA A 125 -14.42 9.88 9.11
N ILE A 126 -13.62 9.78 8.04
CA ILE A 126 -12.61 10.79 7.69
C ILE A 126 -13.30 12.12 7.35
N LYS A 127 -14.35 12.09 6.52
CA LYS A 127 -15.07 13.30 6.12
C LYS A 127 -15.69 14.01 7.33
N ASP A 128 -16.35 13.28 8.21
CA ASP A 128 -16.99 13.83 9.40
C ASP A 128 -15.96 14.45 10.34
N ASN A 129 -14.83 13.78 10.57
CA ASN A 129 -13.77 14.32 11.41
C ASN A 129 -13.14 15.61 10.83
N LEU A 130 -12.96 15.67 9.50
CA LEU A 130 -12.47 16.88 8.83
C LEU A 130 -13.47 18.04 8.92
N LEU A 131 -14.77 17.76 8.88
CA LEU A 131 -15.82 18.78 9.01
C LEU A 131 -15.90 19.31 10.45
N GLU A 132 -15.80 18.44 11.45
CA GLU A 132 -15.75 18.85 12.86
C GLU A 132 -14.46 19.60 13.19
N GLY A 133 -13.33 19.24 12.57
CA GLY A 133 -12.03 19.90 12.74
C GLY A 133 -11.93 21.29 12.10
N ASN A 134 -12.69 21.55 11.02
CA ASN A 134 -12.75 22.86 10.35
C ASN A 134 -13.79 23.82 10.95
N GLY A 135 -14.56 23.37 11.95
CA GLY A 135 -15.55 24.17 12.69
C GLY A 135 -15.06 24.71 14.04
N LYS A 136 -13.77 24.55 14.36
CA LYS A 136 -13.10 25.14 15.54
C LYS A 136 -12.07 26.17 15.13
#